data_AF-A0AAV5TR72-F1
#
_entry.id   AF-A0AAV5TR72-F1
#
_cell.length_a   1.000
_cell.length_b   1.000
_cell.length_c   1.000
_cell.angle_alpha   90.00
_cell.angle_beta   90.00
_cell.angle_gamma   90.00
#
_symmetry.space_group_name_H-M   'P 1'
#
loop_
_entity.id
_entity.type
_entity.pdbx_description
1 polymer ?
#
loop_
_entity_poly.entity_id
_entity_poly.type
_entity_poly.pdbx_seq_one_letter_code
_entity_poly.pdbx_strand_id
1 'polypeptide(L)'
;LTESAQLEVQGENLNDFVASLSSGGKLKQHSEHDNVRRPERQVNKFTRFTDKNRYSNAVLFSQGSVDLVPEEKTDTTYIHASKIPCPGGAVILSQAPMKDTINDFYRLIWQQKVNTIVTLVNLEDEKQCYPYFNRKANKKVKQRNRFRVRTVAVHPEGKSIVNYELKIENYLEKKESKSRTVNVISVLGWEPDQIFDIKVIVTAIHGAEALNRMGPQIDNGKAAPMLIHGCSGIRRTGVFALAYIFSKQIRGAREINLLGVIEQVRMVRYGVLRQKRMFFFLLEIIIALIAETGLVQPGSDDHLQAVQTVKKMYALAAGGPRKKKSGMAGGGKSSESKTEKSEATKTNYDDDEEEEGGEDDDKSQTGTQTGGGGPTKKSPGKKDKTIGSKEGRSKKRK
;
A
#
# COMPACT_ATOMS: atom_id res chain seq x y z
N LEU A 1 6.08 -36.86 -0.15
CA LEU A 1 4.70 -36.61 -0.62
C LEU A 1 3.98 -35.80 0.44
N THR A 2 3.80 -34.51 0.21
CA THR A 2 2.86 -33.68 0.96
C THR A 2 1.43 -34.14 0.66
N GLU A 3 0.55 -34.14 1.66
CA GLU A 3 -0.86 -34.43 1.43
C GLU A 3 -1.47 -33.36 0.51
N SER A 4 -2.40 -33.78 -0.37
CA SER A 4 -3.04 -32.86 -1.29
C SER A 4 -3.93 -31.88 -0.52
N ALA A 5 -3.72 -30.58 -0.72
CA ALA A 5 -4.58 -29.53 -0.15
C ALA A 5 -6.07 -29.67 -0.53
N GLN A 6 -6.40 -30.47 -1.57
CA GLN A 6 -7.79 -30.82 -1.89
C GLN A 6 -8.45 -31.69 -0.82
N LEU A 7 -7.68 -32.40 0.01
CA LEU A 7 -8.19 -33.20 1.14
C LEU A 7 -8.61 -32.32 2.34
N GLU A 8 -8.09 -31.09 2.42
CA GLU A 8 -8.50 -30.09 3.43
C GLU A 8 -9.77 -29.32 3.04
N VAL A 9 -10.22 -29.43 1.79
CA VAL A 9 -11.44 -28.77 1.31
C VAL A 9 -12.66 -29.50 1.91
N GLN A 10 -13.26 -28.88 2.92
CA GLN A 10 -14.46 -29.42 3.56
C GLN A 10 -15.62 -29.49 2.57
N GLY A 11 -15.99 -30.70 2.17
CA GLY A 11 -17.15 -30.94 1.32
C GLY A 11 -18.47 -30.58 1.99
N GLU A 12 -19.38 -29.97 1.24
CA GLU A 12 -20.77 -29.73 1.66
C GLU A 12 -21.65 -30.98 1.44
N ASN A 13 -22.79 -31.04 2.13
CA ASN A 13 -23.74 -32.13 1.92
C ASN A 13 -24.43 -31.97 0.55
N LEU A 14 -24.51 -33.06 -0.22
CA LEU A 14 -25.08 -33.03 -1.57
C LEU A 14 -26.55 -32.57 -1.62
N ASN A 15 -27.35 -32.91 -0.61
CA ASN A 15 -28.74 -32.45 -0.53
C ASN A 15 -28.82 -30.95 -0.24
N ASP A 16 -27.96 -30.46 0.66
CA ASP A 16 -27.89 -29.03 0.99
C ASP A 16 -27.39 -28.21 -0.21
N PHE A 17 -26.39 -28.70 -0.95
CA PHE A 17 -25.90 -28.08 -2.19
C PHE A 17 -27.03 -27.90 -3.21
N VAL A 18 -27.74 -28.99 -3.54
CA VAL A 18 -28.86 -29.00 -4.50
C VAL A 18 -30.04 -28.15 -4.02
N ALA A 19 -30.35 -28.17 -2.73
CA ALA A 19 -31.35 -27.29 -2.14
C ALA A 19 -30.92 -25.81 -2.22
N SER A 20 -29.63 -25.50 -2.07
CA SER A 20 -29.09 -24.15 -2.14
C SER A 20 -29.09 -23.58 -3.57
N LEU A 21 -28.86 -24.42 -4.58
CA LEU A 21 -29.03 -24.08 -6.00
C LEU A 21 -30.50 -23.75 -6.31
N SER A 22 -31.42 -24.55 -5.77
CA SER A 22 -32.86 -24.42 -6.00
C SER A 22 -33.48 -23.21 -5.28
N SER A 23 -32.96 -22.84 -4.10
CA SER A 23 -33.49 -21.76 -3.27
C SER A 23 -32.80 -20.39 -3.46
N GLY A 24 -31.50 -20.36 -3.76
CA GLY A 24 -30.73 -19.12 -3.91
C GLY A 24 -30.90 -18.40 -5.25
N GLY A 25 -31.39 -19.09 -6.28
CA GLY A 25 -31.62 -18.55 -7.62
C GLY A 25 -30.36 -18.03 -8.32
N LYS A 26 -30.55 -17.39 -9.48
CA LYS A 26 -29.44 -16.90 -10.34
C LYS A 26 -28.49 -15.92 -9.63
N LEU A 27 -29.03 -15.07 -8.76
CA LEU A 27 -28.26 -14.04 -8.05
C LEU A 27 -27.22 -14.63 -7.09
N LYS A 28 -27.56 -15.73 -6.37
CA LYS A 28 -26.61 -16.44 -5.52
C LYS A 28 -25.43 -16.98 -6.34
N GLN A 29 -25.73 -17.66 -7.45
CA GLN A 29 -24.71 -18.29 -8.30
C GLN A 29 -23.75 -17.28 -8.95
N HIS A 30 -24.25 -16.12 -9.39
CA HIS A 30 -23.38 -15.04 -9.87
C HIS A 30 -22.48 -14.48 -8.74
N SER A 31 -23.00 -14.30 -7.53
CA SER A 31 -22.22 -13.87 -6.37
C SER A 31 -21.11 -14.87 -6.00
N GLU A 32 -21.40 -16.17 -6.03
CA GLU A 32 -20.41 -17.21 -5.76
C GLU A 32 -19.31 -17.26 -6.82
N HIS A 33 -19.66 -17.20 -8.11
CA HIS A 33 -18.68 -17.05 -9.20
C HIS A 33 -17.79 -15.80 -9.02
N ASP A 34 -18.38 -14.65 -8.68
CA ASP A 34 -17.62 -13.42 -8.48
C ASP A 34 -16.69 -13.52 -7.26
N ASN A 35 -17.07 -14.28 -6.22
CA ASN A 35 -16.20 -14.62 -5.10
C ASN A 35 -15.06 -15.57 -5.49
N VAL A 36 -15.24 -16.51 -6.44
CA VAL A 36 -14.13 -17.33 -6.99
C VAL A 36 -13.09 -16.46 -7.68
N ARG A 37 -13.52 -15.39 -8.38
CA ARG A 37 -12.60 -14.45 -9.04
C ARG A 37 -12.00 -13.41 -8.10
N ARG A 38 -12.61 -13.18 -6.94
CA ARG A 38 -12.22 -12.14 -5.97
C ARG A 38 -10.77 -12.23 -5.46
N PRO A 39 -10.10 -13.40 -5.37
CA PRO A 39 -8.67 -13.48 -5.05
C PRO A 39 -7.72 -13.12 -6.22
N GLU A 40 -8.19 -13.12 -7.48
CA GLU A 40 -7.34 -12.91 -8.68
C GLU A 40 -6.67 -11.52 -8.66
N ARG A 41 -5.33 -11.45 -8.69
CA ARG A 41 -4.57 -10.19 -8.73
C ARG A 41 -3.77 -10.08 -10.01
N GLN A 42 -4.02 -9.02 -10.77
CA GLN A 42 -3.33 -8.75 -12.02
C GLN A 42 -2.12 -7.87 -11.77
N VAL A 43 -1.04 -8.08 -12.53
CA VAL A 43 0.24 -7.34 -12.38
C VAL A 43 0.69 -6.67 -13.67
N ASN A 44 -0.17 -6.66 -14.70
CA ASN A 44 0.14 -6.18 -16.06
C ASN A 44 0.71 -4.75 -16.12
N LYS A 45 0.34 -3.89 -15.17
CA LYS A 45 0.92 -2.55 -15.03
C LYS A 45 2.35 -2.60 -14.48
N PHE A 46 2.60 -3.41 -13.46
CA PHE A 46 3.91 -3.60 -12.85
C PHE A 46 4.93 -4.17 -13.86
N THR A 47 4.53 -5.20 -14.61
CA THR A 47 5.39 -5.86 -15.61
C THR A 47 5.64 -5.01 -16.86
N ARG A 48 4.76 -4.06 -17.19
CA ARG A 48 4.92 -3.15 -18.33
C ARG A 48 5.85 -1.95 -18.07
N PHE A 49 5.98 -1.51 -16.82
CA PHE A 49 6.72 -0.31 -16.43
C PHE A 49 7.84 -0.63 -15.43
N THR A 50 8.70 -1.59 -15.79
CA THR A 50 9.76 -2.11 -14.93
C THR A 50 10.77 -1.04 -14.49
N ASP A 51 11.06 -0.08 -15.36
CA ASP A 51 11.89 1.11 -15.13
C ASP A 51 11.35 2.03 -14.02
N LYS A 52 10.04 1.96 -13.74
CA LYS A 52 9.37 2.78 -12.73
C LYS A 52 9.22 2.09 -11.39
N ASN A 53 9.70 0.85 -11.25
CA ASN A 53 9.61 0.05 -10.04
C ASN A 53 10.95 0.10 -9.29
N ARG A 54 10.94 0.45 -8.01
CA ARG A 54 12.18 0.47 -7.21
C ARG A 54 12.74 -0.92 -6.95
N TYR A 55 11.87 -1.93 -6.87
CA TYR A 55 12.25 -3.31 -6.62
C TYR A 55 11.38 -4.25 -7.46
N SER A 56 12.00 -5.24 -8.10
CA SER A 56 11.32 -6.29 -8.88
C SER A 56 10.43 -7.20 -8.02
N ASN A 57 10.76 -7.39 -6.74
CA ASN A 57 10.01 -8.21 -5.79
C ASN A 57 8.93 -7.44 -4.99
N ALA A 58 8.71 -6.15 -5.28
CA ALA A 58 7.75 -5.30 -4.57
C ALA A 58 6.44 -5.07 -5.37
N VAL A 59 5.94 -6.12 -6.02
CA VAL A 59 4.82 -6.13 -6.98
C VAL A 59 3.69 -5.12 -6.71
N LEU A 60 3.31 -4.35 -7.73
CA LEU A 60 2.08 -3.56 -7.75
C LEU A 60 0.92 -4.36 -8.36
N PHE A 61 -0.14 -4.58 -7.58
CA PHE A 61 -1.40 -5.07 -8.12
C PHE A 61 -2.13 -3.99 -8.93
N SER A 62 -2.68 -4.35 -10.08
CA SER A 62 -3.57 -3.49 -10.88
C SER A 62 -4.80 -3.08 -10.06
N GLN A 63 -5.34 -4.00 -9.25
CA GLN A 63 -6.43 -3.75 -8.31
C GLN A 63 -6.05 -2.65 -7.31
N GLY A 64 -6.75 -1.51 -7.38
CA GLY A 64 -6.50 -0.35 -6.54
C GLY A 64 -5.22 0.43 -6.87
N SER A 65 -4.49 0.11 -7.95
CA SER A 65 -3.40 0.97 -8.45
C SER A 65 -3.90 2.38 -8.78
N VAL A 66 -3.06 3.39 -8.58
CA VAL A 66 -3.37 4.76 -8.99
C VAL A 66 -2.94 4.99 -10.44
N ASP A 67 -3.91 5.26 -11.31
CA ASP A 67 -3.63 5.78 -12.65
C ASP A 67 -3.50 7.31 -12.62
N LEU A 68 -2.42 7.79 -13.23
CA LEU A 68 -2.20 9.20 -13.52
C LEU A 68 -2.79 9.54 -14.90
N VAL A 69 -3.37 10.73 -15.02
CA VAL A 69 -3.83 11.27 -16.30
C VAL A 69 -2.62 11.89 -17.01
N PRO A 70 -2.29 11.52 -18.26
CA PRO A 70 -1.24 12.19 -19.03
C PRO A 70 -1.65 13.63 -19.39
N GLU A 71 -0.79 14.59 -19.08
CA GLU A 71 -0.98 16.01 -19.46
C GLU A 71 0.00 16.43 -20.56
N GLU A 72 1.12 15.71 -20.72
CA GLU A 72 2.15 15.90 -21.74
C GLU A 72 2.45 14.60 -22.50
N LYS A 73 3.03 14.67 -23.70
CA LYS A 73 3.33 13.47 -24.52
C LYS A 73 4.27 12.44 -23.85
N THR A 74 5.09 12.89 -22.90
CA THR A 74 6.04 12.06 -22.14
C THR A 74 5.46 11.47 -20.86
N ASP A 75 4.22 11.83 -20.50
CA ASP A 75 3.58 11.33 -19.28
C ASP A 75 3.06 9.90 -19.50
N THR A 76 3.39 8.99 -18.59
CA THR A 76 2.74 7.67 -18.50
C THR A 76 1.52 7.73 -17.61
N THR A 77 0.64 6.72 -17.68
CA THR A 77 -0.41 6.51 -16.68
C THR A 77 0.12 5.89 -15.38
N TYR A 78 1.27 5.21 -15.43
CA TYR A 78 1.80 4.43 -14.32
C TYR A 78 2.45 5.25 -13.21
N ILE A 79 2.15 4.86 -11.96
CA ILE A 79 3.00 5.08 -10.79
C ILE A 79 2.83 3.92 -9.80
N HIS A 80 3.89 3.57 -9.06
CA HIS A 80 3.91 2.46 -8.09
C HIS A 80 3.16 2.76 -6.76
N ALA A 81 1.91 3.21 -6.87
CA ALA A 81 1.05 3.59 -5.76
C ALA A 81 -0.29 2.83 -5.78
N SER A 82 -0.78 2.41 -4.61
CA SER A 82 -2.11 1.80 -4.44
C SER A 82 -2.99 2.69 -3.55
N LYS A 83 -4.25 2.90 -3.94
CA LYS A 83 -5.24 3.71 -3.21
C LYS A 83 -6.25 2.80 -2.52
N ILE A 84 -6.37 2.96 -1.21
CA ILE A 84 -7.21 2.15 -0.33
C ILE A 84 -8.31 3.05 0.24
N PRO A 85 -9.59 2.82 -0.11
CA PRO A 85 -10.71 3.48 0.54
C PRO A 85 -10.77 3.17 2.04
N CYS A 86 -11.14 4.15 2.87
CA CYS A 86 -11.26 3.97 4.32
C CYS A 86 -12.34 4.91 4.89
N PRO A 87 -12.70 4.82 6.18
CA PRO A 87 -13.59 5.79 6.80
C PRO A 87 -13.09 7.24 6.61
N GLY A 88 -14.00 8.14 6.23
CA GLY A 88 -13.70 9.57 6.05
C GLY A 88 -12.70 9.97 4.95
N GLY A 89 -12.27 9.05 4.07
CA GLY A 89 -11.33 9.38 2.99
C GLY A 89 -10.69 8.17 2.32
N ALA A 90 -9.47 8.35 1.79
CA ALA A 90 -8.64 7.25 1.32
C ALA A 90 -7.19 7.42 1.81
N VAL A 91 -6.42 6.34 1.79
CA VAL A 91 -4.95 6.41 1.89
C VAL A 91 -4.34 5.92 0.58
N ILE A 92 -3.21 6.49 0.20
CA ILE A 92 -2.41 6.07 -0.96
C ILE A 92 -1.08 5.57 -0.41
N LEU A 93 -0.76 4.30 -0.64
CA LEU A 93 0.52 3.70 -0.28
C LEU A 93 1.42 3.71 -1.51
N SER A 94 2.56 4.40 -1.43
CA SER A 94 3.48 4.55 -2.56
C SER A 94 4.91 4.14 -2.19
N GLN A 95 5.68 3.67 -3.19
CA GLN A 95 7.14 3.62 -3.06
C GLN A 95 7.69 5.05 -2.98
N ALA A 96 8.85 5.22 -2.37
CA ALA A 96 9.53 6.52 -2.36
C ALA A 96 10.03 6.88 -3.77
N PRO A 97 9.89 8.13 -4.24
CA PRO A 97 10.22 8.53 -5.59
C PRO A 97 11.67 8.21 -5.97
N MET A 98 11.87 7.92 -7.25
CA MET A 98 13.19 7.74 -7.89
C MET A 98 13.45 8.93 -8.82
N LYS A 99 14.70 9.06 -9.29
CA LYS A 99 15.11 10.11 -10.25
C LYS A 99 14.18 10.18 -11.48
N ASP A 100 13.77 9.03 -12.00
CA ASP A 100 12.96 8.94 -13.22
C ASP A 100 11.45 8.99 -12.96
N THR A 101 11.01 8.75 -11.71
CA THR A 101 9.60 8.78 -11.30
C THR A 101 9.20 10.04 -10.51
N ILE A 102 10.13 10.96 -10.26
CA ILE A 102 9.87 12.20 -9.50
C ILE A 102 8.76 13.08 -10.12
N ASN A 103 8.68 13.14 -11.45
CA ASN A 103 7.61 13.89 -12.13
C ASN A 103 6.25 13.22 -11.89
N ASP A 104 6.19 11.90 -11.95
CA ASP A 104 4.99 11.11 -11.69
C ASP A 104 4.55 11.22 -10.22
N PHE A 105 5.50 11.33 -9.29
CA PHE A 105 5.21 11.56 -7.87
C PHE A 105 4.57 12.94 -7.61
N TYR A 106 5.03 14.00 -8.29
CA TYR A 106 4.34 15.30 -8.24
C TYR A 106 2.96 15.27 -8.91
N ARG A 107 2.82 14.55 -10.04
CA ARG A 107 1.52 14.31 -10.69
C ARG A 107 0.55 13.59 -9.76
N LEU A 108 1.02 12.58 -9.02
CA LEU A 108 0.23 11.90 -7.99
C LEU A 108 -0.29 12.88 -6.93
N ILE A 109 0.60 13.70 -6.35
CA ILE A 109 0.23 14.71 -5.34
C ILE A 109 -0.76 15.74 -5.90
N TRP A 110 -0.56 16.18 -7.13
CA TRP A 110 -1.43 17.16 -7.79
C TRP A 110 -2.81 16.59 -8.11
N GLN A 111 -2.85 15.51 -8.90
CA GLN A 111 -4.06 14.94 -9.49
C GLN A 111 -4.94 14.26 -8.45
N GLN A 112 -4.37 13.59 -7.44
CA GLN A 112 -5.14 12.99 -6.35
C GLN A 112 -5.54 14.01 -5.26
N LYS A 113 -5.31 15.32 -5.46
CA LYS A 113 -5.62 16.38 -4.48
C LYS A 113 -4.95 16.17 -3.09
N VAL A 114 -3.85 15.42 -3.01
CA VAL A 114 -3.14 15.08 -1.75
C VAL A 114 -2.73 16.36 -1.02
N ASN A 115 -3.10 16.50 0.26
CA ASN A 115 -2.73 17.64 1.10
C ASN A 115 -1.79 17.25 2.26
N THR A 116 -1.72 15.97 2.61
CA THR A 116 -0.91 15.46 3.72
C THR A 116 -0.17 14.22 3.26
N ILE A 117 1.14 14.22 3.49
CA ILE A 117 2.06 13.14 3.19
C ILE A 117 2.67 12.65 4.51
N VAL A 118 2.71 11.34 4.73
CA VAL A 118 3.54 10.73 5.79
C VAL A 118 4.69 10.00 5.10
N THR A 119 5.92 10.30 5.52
CA THR A 119 7.13 9.66 5.01
C THR A 119 7.85 8.88 6.12
N LEU A 120 8.14 7.61 5.81
CA LEU A 120 8.76 6.63 6.70
C LEU A 120 10.11 6.17 6.14
N VAL A 121 10.90 7.11 5.61
CA VAL A 121 12.24 6.92 5.04
C VAL A 121 13.14 8.04 5.50
N ASN A 122 14.45 7.77 5.60
CA ASN A 122 15.41 8.84 5.77
C ASN A 122 15.49 9.68 4.48
N LEU A 123 15.05 10.95 4.56
CA LEU A 123 15.11 11.91 3.45
C LEU A 123 16.53 12.46 3.18
N GLU A 124 17.55 12.01 3.94
CA GLU A 124 18.98 12.22 3.65
C GLU A 124 19.56 11.14 2.75
N ASP A 125 18.94 9.96 2.73
CA ASP A 125 19.38 8.84 1.92
C ASP A 125 18.68 8.87 0.56
N GLU A 126 19.35 9.46 -0.44
CA GLU A 126 18.85 9.51 -1.82
C GLU A 126 18.65 8.10 -2.43
N LYS A 127 19.33 7.07 -1.91
CA LYS A 127 19.08 5.68 -2.33
C LYS A 127 17.72 5.21 -1.84
N GLN A 128 17.25 5.64 -0.67
CA GLN A 128 15.90 5.36 -0.19
C GLN A 128 14.83 6.26 -0.83
N CYS A 129 15.12 7.55 -1.02
CA CYS A 129 14.15 8.52 -1.53
C CYS A 129 14.82 9.63 -2.33
N TYR A 130 14.52 9.74 -3.63
CA TYR A 130 14.96 10.88 -4.42
C TYR A 130 14.33 12.19 -3.88
N PRO A 131 15.10 13.28 -3.70
CA PRO A 131 14.57 14.49 -3.05
C PRO A 131 13.41 15.14 -3.82
N TYR A 132 12.21 15.12 -3.23
CA TYR A 132 11.01 15.77 -3.80
C TYR A 132 10.69 17.15 -3.19
N PHE A 133 11.48 17.62 -2.23
CA PHE A 133 11.45 18.98 -1.69
C PHE A 133 12.79 19.32 -1.02
N ASN A 134 13.04 20.60 -0.73
CA ASN A 134 14.22 21.00 0.03
C ASN A 134 13.87 21.13 1.51
N ARG A 135 14.55 20.41 2.40
CA ARG A 135 14.20 20.34 3.83
C ARG A 135 14.49 21.62 4.63
N LYS A 136 15.17 22.61 4.05
CA LYS A 136 15.42 23.91 4.69
C LYS A 136 14.29 24.90 4.36
N ALA A 137 13.78 25.61 5.36
CA ALA A 137 12.77 26.66 5.19
C ALA A 137 13.19 27.69 4.13
N ASN A 138 12.20 28.21 3.38
CA ASN A 138 12.35 29.17 2.28
C ASN A 138 13.23 28.71 1.10
N LYS A 139 13.71 27.46 1.07
CA LYS A 139 14.33 26.86 -0.11
C LYS A 139 13.28 26.19 -1.00
N LYS A 140 13.64 25.97 -2.27
CA LYS A 140 12.75 25.44 -3.31
C LYS A 140 13.47 24.50 -4.26
N VAL A 141 12.73 23.55 -4.82
CA VAL A 141 13.13 22.70 -5.95
C VAL A 141 12.25 23.00 -7.17
N LYS A 142 12.75 22.71 -8.37
CA LYS A 142 12.02 22.81 -9.64
C LYS A 142 12.19 21.50 -10.42
N GLN A 143 11.13 21.03 -11.06
CA GLN A 143 11.15 19.84 -11.91
C GLN A 143 10.61 20.15 -13.30
N ARG A 144 11.46 19.98 -14.33
CA ARG A 144 11.13 20.09 -15.77
C ARG A 144 10.25 21.30 -16.15
N ASN A 145 10.43 22.46 -15.49
CA ASN A 145 9.58 23.65 -15.61
C ASN A 145 8.07 23.46 -15.34
N ARG A 146 7.63 22.26 -14.94
CA ARG A 146 6.22 21.91 -14.64
C ARG A 146 5.88 22.11 -13.17
N PHE A 147 6.71 21.59 -12.27
CA PHE A 147 6.49 21.70 -10.83
C PHE A 147 7.54 22.57 -10.15
N ARG A 148 7.08 23.37 -9.19
CA ARG A 148 7.94 24.08 -8.22
C ARG A 148 7.42 23.78 -6.82
N VAL A 149 8.32 23.37 -5.92
CA VAL A 149 7.97 23.08 -4.52
C VAL A 149 8.86 23.93 -3.62
N ARG A 150 8.25 24.80 -2.82
CA ARG A 150 8.91 25.62 -1.80
C ARG A 150 8.54 25.10 -0.42
N THR A 151 9.52 24.94 0.45
CA THR A 151 9.27 24.67 1.87
C THR A 151 8.99 26.01 2.55
N VAL A 152 7.77 26.14 3.08
CA VAL A 152 7.29 27.35 3.75
C VAL A 152 7.80 27.37 5.17
N ALA A 153 7.56 26.29 5.92
CA ALA A 153 7.92 26.15 7.32
C ALA A 153 8.43 24.74 7.65
N VAL A 154 9.14 24.63 8.77
CA VAL A 154 9.69 23.38 9.32
C VAL A 154 9.45 23.40 10.82
N HIS A 155 8.77 22.39 11.33
CA HIS A 155 8.39 22.26 12.73
C HIS A 155 8.84 20.89 13.25
N PRO A 156 10.05 20.80 13.85
CA PRO A 156 10.48 19.61 14.56
C PRO A 156 9.59 19.36 15.78
N GLU A 157 9.24 18.10 16.01
CA GLU A 157 8.40 17.65 17.11
C GLU A 157 9.12 16.51 17.85
N GLY A 158 9.78 16.87 18.96
CA GLY A 158 10.72 15.98 19.63
C GLY A 158 11.93 15.62 18.77
N LYS A 159 12.39 14.37 18.88
CA LYS A 159 13.55 13.84 18.11
C LYS A 159 13.15 13.01 16.88
N SER A 160 11.88 12.61 16.79
CA SER A 160 11.44 11.52 15.90
C SER A 160 10.39 11.95 14.86
N ILE A 161 9.87 13.18 14.93
CA ILE A 161 8.93 13.74 13.97
C ILE A 161 9.45 15.11 13.50
N VAL A 162 9.35 15.38 12.20
CA VAL A 162 9.48 16.73 11.64
C VAL A 162 8.34 16.98 10.67
N ASN A 163 7.57 18.03 10.92
CA ASN A 163 6.47 18.48 10.09
C ASN A 163 6.95 19.59 9.14
N TYR A 164 6.76 19.43 7.84
CA TYR A 164 7.12 20.41 6.82
C TYR A 164 5.85 20.94 6.14
N GLU A 165 5.69 22.27 6.10
CA GLU A 165 4.67 22.90 5.26
C GLU A 165 5.29 23.20 3.88
N LEU A 166 4.72 22.66 2.81
CA LEU A 166 5.17 22.87 1.43
C LEU A 166 4.11 23.64 0.63
N LYS A 167 4.57 24.55 -0.23
CA LYS A 167 3.78 25.16 -1.31
C LYS A 167 4.21 24.52 -2.64
N ILE A 168 3.33 23.71 -3.23
CA ILE A 168 3.51 23.10 -4.56
C ILE A 168 2.76 23.92 -5.61
N GLU A 169 3.42 24.18 -6.73
CA GLU A 169 2.89 24.91 -7.89
C GLU A 169 3.00 24.04 -9.15
N ASN A 170 1.95 23.99 -9.97
CA ASN A 170 1.91 23.30 -11.26
C ASN A 170 1.69 24.31 -12.40
N TYR A 171 2.67 24.47 -13.30
CA TYR A 171 2.59 25.45 -14.40
C TYR A 171 1.72 25.01 -15.58
N LEU A 172 1.41 23.72 -15.69
CA LEU A 172 0.44 23.22 -16.69
C LEU A 172 -1.00 23.42 -16.25
N GLU A 173 -1.24 23.70 -14.96
CA GLU A 173 -2.58 24.03 -14.47
C GLU A 173 -3.11 25.27 -15.20
N LYS A 174 -4.30 25.14 -15.79
CA LYS A 174 -4.96 26.20 -16.57
C LYS A 174 -5.90 27.04 -15.71
N LYS A 175 -6.27 26.55 -14.52
CA LYS A 175 -7.01 27.30 -13.52
C LYS A 175 -6.19 28.47 -12.98
N GLU A 176 -6.90 29.46 -12.46
CA GLU A 176 -6.33 30.66 -11.85
C GLU A 176 -5.42 30.32 -10.66
N SER A 177 -5.87 29.45 -9.74
CA SER A 177 -5.02 28.92 -8.67
C SER A 177 -4.16 27.76 -9.17
N LYS A 178 -2.88 28.08 -9.45
CA LYS A 178 -1.83 27.12 -9.82
C LYS A 178 -1.05 26.57 -8.64
N SER A 179 -1.48 26.84 -7.41
CA SER A 179 -0.73 26.55 -6.18
C SER A 179 -1.58 25.88 -5.11
N ARG A 180 -0.99 24.94 -4.37
CA ARG A 180 -1.62 24.26 -3.22
C ARG A 180 -0.63 24.10 -2.07
N THR A 181 -1.13 24.06 -0.83
CA THR A 181 -0.37 23.66 0.35
C THR A 181 -0.39 22.14 0.50
N VAL A 182 0.75 21.56 0.88
CA VAL A 182 0.94 20.14 1.18
C VAL A 182 1.81 20.00 2.41
N ASN A 183 1.33 19.30 3.42
CA ASN A 183 2.08 19.00 4.64
C ASN A 183 2.83 17.67 4.49
N VAL A 184 4.04 17.59 5.01
CA VAL A 184 4.83 16.34 5.08
C VAL A 184 5.21 16.06 6.53
N ILE A 185 4.70 14.97 7.09
CA ILE A 185 5.11 14.44 8.39
C ILE A 185 6.22 13.42 8.14
N SER A 186 7.43 13.71 8.61
CA SER A 186 8.58 12.82 8.50
C SER A 186 8.81 12.10 9.81
N VAL A 187 8.56 10.79 9.84
CA VAL A 187 8.89 9.93 10.98
C VAL A 187 10.33 9.46 10.83
N LEU A 188 11.20 9.86 11.73
CA LEU A 188 12.65 9.63 11.72
C LEU A 188 13.01 8.41 12.57
N GLY A 189 14.08 7.70 12.20
CA GLY A 189 14.69 6.64 13.02
C GLY A 189 13.90 5.34 13.16
N TRP A 190 12.73 5.20 12.54
CA TRP A 190 12.02 3.92 12.50
C TRP A 190 12.68 2.99 11.48
N GLU A 191 13.65 2.17 11.90
CA GLU A 191 14.36 1.29 10.98
C GLU A 191 13.49 0.16 10.37
N PRO A 192 13.80 -0.31 9.15
CA PRO A 192 13.05 -1.38 8.49
C PRO A 192 12.99 -2.69 9.30
N ASP A 193 11.81 -3.29 9.43
CA ASP A 193 11.50 -4.52 10.21
C ASP A 193 11.83 -4.47 11.71
N GLN A 194 12.07 -3.27 12.23
CA GLN A 194 12.14 -3.02 13.65
C GLN A 194 10.80 -2.48 14.18
N ILE A 195 10.51 -2.83 15.43
CA ILE A 195 9.49 -2.13 16.22
C ILE A 195 9.96 -0.71 16.50
N PHE A 196 9.03 0.18 16.83
CA PHE A 196 9.34 1.58 17.08
C PHE A 196 8.60 2.11 18.31
N ASP A 197 8.86 3.34 18.72
CA ASP A 197 8.10 3.96 19.80
C ASP A 197 6.64 4.15 19.37
N ILE A 198 5.74 3.44 20.04
CA ILE A 198 4.29 3.48 19.81
C ILE A 198 3.76 4.90 19.96
N LYS A 199 4.29 5.68 20.92
CA LYS A 199 3.87 7.07 21.13
C LYS A 199 4.16 7.92 19.90
N VAL A 200 5.32 7.75 19.28
CA VAL A 200 5.69 8.47 18.05
C VAL A 200 4.77 8.09 16.89
N ILE A 201 4.40 6.81 16.75
CA ILE A 201 3.44 6.37 15.72
C ILE A 201 2.06 6.98 15.95
N VAL A 202 1.57 6.98 17.19
CA VAL A 202 0.26 7.53 17.56
C VAL A 202 0.22 9.06 17.39
N THR A 203 1.24 9.80 17.85
CA THR A 203 1.40 11.24 17.58
C THR A 203 1.40 11.55 16.08
N ALA A 204 2.16 10.79 15.28
CA ALA A 204 2.19 10.97 13.83
C ALA A 204 0.84 10.66 13.16
N ILE A 205 0.06 9.68 13.66
CA ILE A 205 -1.31 9.38 13.20
C ILE A 205 -2.26 10.55 13.49
N HIS A 206 -2.22 11.09 14.71
CA HIS A 206 -3.07 12.22 15.11
C HIS A 206 -2.74 13.49 14.32
N GLY A 207 -1.46 13.83 14.18
CA GLY A 207 -0.99 14.94 13.35
C GLY A 207 -1.39 14.77 11.88
N ALA A 208 -1.22 13.57 11.32
CA ALA A 208 -1.60 13.28 9.94
C ALA A 208 -3.10 13.41 9.70
N GLU A 209 -3.92 13.02 10.68
CA GLU A 209 -5.36 13.18 10.57
C GLU A 209 -5.81 14.63 10.72
N ALA A 210 -5.29 15.37 11.70
CA ALA A 210 -5.62 16.77 11.93
C ALA A 210 -5.32 17.61 10.68
N LEU A 211 -4.12 17.46 10.11
CA LEU A 211 -3.72 18.14 8.87
C LEU A 211 -4.58 17.70 7.67
N ASN A 212 -4.91 16.41 7.55
CA ASN A 212 -5.75 15.95 6.43
C ASN A 212 -7.22 16.41 6.54
N ARG A 213 -7.75 16.59 7.75
CA ARG A 213 -9.09 17.14 8.00
C ARG A 213 -9.18 18.64 7.68
N MET A 214 -8.10 19.40 7.91
CA MET A 214 -8.02 20.83 7.55
C MET A 214 -7.75 21.08 6.06
N GLY A 215 -7.35 20.04 5.31
CA GLY A 215 -7.12 20.11 3.88
C GLY A 215 -8.40 20.20 3.04
N PRO A 216 -8.28 20.36 1.70
CA PRO A 216 -9.43 20.39 0.81
C PRO A 216 -10.23 19.08 0.89
N GLN A 217 -11.55 19.22 1.02
CA GLN A 217 -12.47 18.12 0.75
C GLN A 217 -12.52 17.82 -0.75
N ILE A 218 -12.76 16.56 -1.08
CA ILE A 218 -13.04 16.12 -2.44
C ILE A 218 -14.55 16.09 -2.68
N ASP A 219 -14.89 15.99 -3.95
CA ASP A 219 -16.26 15.80 -4.43
C ASP A 219 -16.84 14.58 -3.68
N ASN A 220 -17.98 14.74 -2.99
CA ASN A 220 -18.55 13.89 -1.91
C ASN A 220 -18.18 14.23 -0.44
N GLY A 221 -17.58 15.39 -0.14
CA GLY A 221 -17.34 15.89 1.22
C GLY A 221 -16.31 15.12 2.06
N LYS A 222 -15.68 14.09 1.48
CA LYS A 222 -14.61 13.31 2.13
C LYS A 222 -13.31 14.12 2.13
N ALA A 223 -12.43 13.86 3.10
CA ALA A 223 -11.07 14.40 3.04
C ALA A 223 -10.32 13.87 1.81
N ALA A 224 -9.39 14.66 1.27
CA ALA A 224 -8.52 14.17 0.21
C ALA A 224 -7.68 12.97 0.67
N PRO A 225 -7.21 12.12 -0.27
CA PRO A 225 -6.35 11.00 0.07
C PRO A 225 -5.06 11.45 0.75
N MET A 226 -4.72 10.84 1.88
CA MET A 226 -3.40 10.96 2.47
C MET A 226 -2.41 10.09 1.69
N LEU A 227 -1.22 10.60 1.40
CA LEU A 227 -0.15 9.81 0.80
C LEU A 227 0.80 9.30 1.89
N ILE A 228 0.91 7.99 2.07
CA ILE A 228 1.87 7.36 2.98
C ILE A 228 2.93 6.69 2.11
N HIS A 229 4.19 7.07 2.26
CA HIS A 229 5.28 6.45 1.51
C HIS A 229 6.44 6.00 2.39
N GLY A 230 7.13 4.99 1.88
CA GLY A 230 8.42 4.53 2.36
C GLY A 230 9.11 3.82 1.21
N CYS A 231 10.33 3.31 1.40
CA CYS A 231 11.20 2.88 0.30
C CYS A 231 10.46 2.04 -0.77
N SER A 232 9.86 0.91 -0.40
CA SER A 232 8.95 0.12 -1.26
C SER A 232 7.46 0.45 -1.11
N GLY A 233 7.08 1.22 -0.08
CA GLY A 233 5.67 1.48 0.22
C GLY A 233 4.88 0.26 0.71
N ILE A 234 5.55 -0.72 1.35
CA ILE A 234 4.95 -2.00 1.76
C ILE A 234 5.10 -2.25 3.27
N ARG A 235 6.33 -2.22 3.82
CA ARG A 235 6.68 -2.66 5.19
C ARG A 235 6.14 -1.71 6.28
N ARG A 236 6.98 -0.78 6.77
CA ARG A 236 6.59 0.30 7.72
C ARG A 236 5.32 1.04 7.24
N THR A 237 5.23 1.31 5.94
CA THR A 237 4.11 1.96 5.26
C THR A 237 2.78 1.23 5.44
N GLY A 238 2.76 -0.10 5.33
CA GLY A 238 1.55 -0.91 5.52
C GLY A 238 1.09 -0.93 6.97
N VAL A 239 2.02 -1.02 7.91
CA VAL A 239 1.73 -0.98 9.36
C VAL A 239 1.13 0.38 9.76
N PHE A 240 1.77 1.48 9.34
CA PHE A 240 1.25 2.84 9.60
C PHE A 240 -0.13 3.06 8.97
N ALA A 241 -0.33 2.60 7.72
CA ALA A 241 -1.62 2.71 7.05
C ALA A 241 -2.73 1.93 7.75
N LEU A 242 -2.45 0.70 8.20
CA LEU A 242 -3.38 -0.10 8.98
C LEU A 242 -3.72 0.57 10.31
N ALA A 243 -2.71 1.02 11.07
CA ALA A 243 -2.91 1.75 12.32
C ALA A 243 -3.74 3.02 12.14
N TYR A 244 -3.53 3.78 11.05
CA TYR A 244 -4.34 4.95 10.70
C TYR A 244 -5.80 4.58 10.38
N ILE A 245 -6.05 3.48 9.66
CA ILE A 245 -7.40 2.99 9.35
C ILE A 245 -8.12 2.56 10.65
N PHE A 246 -7.45 1.79 11.51
CA PHE A 246 -8.02 1.38 12.81
C PHE A 246 -8.27 2.58 13.73
N SER A 247 -7.35 3.56 13.78
CA SER A 247 -7.53 4.79 14.57
C SER A 247 -8.83 5.53 14.22
N LYS A 248 -9.28 5.48 12.96
CA LYS A 248 -10.57 6.01 12.54
C LYS A 248 -11.76 5.12 12.89
N GLN A 249 -11.63 3.80 12.76
CA GLN A 249 -12.69 2.86 13.13
C GLN A 249 -12.97 2.90 14.64
N ILE A 250 -11.91 2.87 15.46
CA ILE A 250 -11.95 2.99 16.92
C ILE A 250 -12.67 4.27 17.35
N ARG A 251 -12.32 5.43 16.76
CA ARG A 251 -12.91 6.73 17.14
C ARG A 251 -14.28 7.02 16.49
N GLY A 252 -14.62 6.36 15.38
CA GLY A 252 -15.88 6.57 14.66
C GLY A 252 -16.98 5.57 15.00
N ALA A 253 -16.67 4.27 14.90
CA ALA A 253 -17.63 3.19 15.09
C ALA A 253 -17.48 2.46 16.43
N ARG A 254 -16.33 2.60 17.12
CA ARG A 254 -15.95 1.81 18.32
C ARG A 254 -15.87 0.28 18.09
N GLU A 255 -15.84 -0.14 16.84
CA GLU A 255 -15.72 -1.54 16.40
C GLU A 255 -14.51 -1.68 15.46
N ILE A 256 -13.85 -2.84 15.50
CA ILE A 256 -12.78 -3.20 14.57
C ILE A 256 -12.94 -4.64 14.07
N ASN A 257 -12.74 -4.86 12.77
CA ASN A 257 -12.51 -6.19 12.20
C ASN A 257 -11.04 -6.28 11.79
N LEU A 258 -10.19 -6.74 12.71
CA LEU A 258 -8.74 -6.78 12.53
C LEU A 258 -8.34 -7.52 11.25
N LEU A 259 -8.81 -8.76 11.09
CA LEU A 259 -8.41 -9.62 9.98
C LEU A 259 -9.00 -9.13 8.65
N GLY A 260 -10.29 -8.77 8.60
CA GLY A 260 -10.92 -8.28 7.39
C GLY A 260 -10.34 -6.97 6.86
N VAL A 261 -9.90 -6.06 7.75
CA VAL A 261 -9.20 -4.83 7.34
C VAL A 261 -7.79 -5.13 6.82
N ILE A 262 -7.04 -6.02 7.49
CA ILE A 262 -5.71 -6.46 7.03
C ILE A 262 -5.81 -7.15 5.65
N GLU A 263 -6.81 -8.02 5.47
CA GLU A 263 -7.10 -8.68 4.20
C GLU A 263 -7.41 -7.66 3.10
N GLN A 264 -8.35 -6.74 3.32
CA GLN A 264 -8.69 -5.70 2.34
C GLN A 264 -7.48 -4.85 1.93
N VAL A 265 -6.60 -4.50 2.87
CA VAL A 265 -5.35 -3.79 2.55
C VAL A 265 -4.42 -4.69 1.72
N ARG A 266 -4.24 -5.96 2.10
CA ARG A 266 -3.41 -6.92 1.36
C ARG A 266 -3.97 -7.25 -0.03
N MET A 267 -5.29 -7.18 -0.25
CA MET A 267 -5.89 -7.30 -1.57
C MET A 267 -5.45 -6.18 -2.54
N VAL A 268 -5.07 -5.02 -2.03
CA VAL A 268 -4.73 -3.81 -2.82
C VAL A 268 -3.23 -3.48 -2.80
N ARG A 269 -2.51 -3.90 -1.75
CA ARG A 269 -1.06 -3.71 -1.62
C ARG A 269 -0.39 -5.02 -1.20
N TYR A 270 0.28 -5.63 -2.17
CA TYR A 270 1.09 -6.83 -1.98
C TYR A 270 2.09 -6.69 -0.83
N GLY A 271 2.30 -7.78 -0.09
CA GLY A 271 3.34 -7.89 0.94
C GLY A 271 3.15 -7.04 2.20
N VAL A 272 2.01 -6.34 2.37
CA VAL A 272 1.74 -5.65 3.64
C VAL A 272 1.66 -6.67 4.77
N LEU A 273 2.39 -6.40 5.86
CA LEU A 273 2.37 -7.20 7.09
C LEU A 273 2.82 -8.68 6.92
N ARG A 274 3.90 -8.93 6.14
CA ARG A 274 4.49 -10.27 5.99
C ARG A 274 4.99 -10.89 7.31
N GLN A 275 5.66 -10.10 8.15
CA GLN A 275 6.33 -10.61 9.35
C GLN A 275 5.40 -10.59 10.57
N LYS A 276 5.34 -11.71 11.30
CA LYS A 276 4.59 -11.87 12.56
C LYS A 276 4.91 -10.77 13.58
N ARG A 277 6.19 -10.36 13.67
CA ARG A 277 6.65 -9.25 14.52
C ARG A 277 5.90 -7.94 14.25
N MET A 278 5.67 -7.60 12.98
CA MET A 278 4.98 -6.36 12.61
C MET A 278 3.46 -6.45 12.82
N PHE A 279 2.88 -7.66 12.78
CA PHE A 279 1.49 -7.90 13.19
C PHE A 279 1.31 -7.66 14.70
N PHE A 280 2.21 -8.17 15.54
CA PHE A 280 2.16 -7.89 16.99
C PHE A 280 2.38 -6.40 17.30
N PHE A 281 3.26 -5.73 16.56
CA PHE A 281 3.44 -4.27 16.71
C PHE A 281 2.18 -3.48 16.35
N LEU A 282 1.46 -3.89 15.32
CA LEU A 282 0.15 -3.32 14.98
C LEU A 282 -0.88 -3.52 16.11
N LEU A 283 -0.88 -4.68 16.79
CA LEU A 283 -1.73 -4.91 17.96
C LEU A 283 -1.40 -3.96 19.12
N GLU A 284 -0.12 -3.73 19.43
CA GLU A 284 0.26 -2.77 20.49
C GLU A 284 -0.19 -1.34 20.17
N ILE A 285 -0.08 -0.91 18.90
CA ILE A 285 -0.59 0.40 18.46
C ILE A 285 -2.12 0.46 18.58
N ILE A 286 -2.84 -0.60 18.23
CA ILE A 286 -4.30 -0.68 18.37
C ILE A 286 -4.72 -0.59 19.85
N ILE A 287 -4.05 -1.30 20.75
CA ILE A 287 -4.31 -1.24 22.19
C ILE A 287 -4.10 0.18 22.72
N ALA A 288 -3.01 0.85 22.33
CA ALA A 288 -2.75 2.24 22.70
C ALA A 288 -3.86 3.19 22.19
N LEU A 289 -4.29 3.05 20.94
CA LEU A 289 -5.39 3.83 20.34
C LEU A 289 -6.75 3.57 21.02
N ILE A 290 -7.01 2.35 21.51
CA ILE A 290 -8.23 2.03 22.29
C ILE A 290 -8.15 2.67 23.68
N ALA A 291 -6.99 2.63 24.33
CA ALA A 291 -6.78 3.22 25.65
C ALA A 291 -6.99 4.75 25.65
N GLU A 292 -6.61 5.44 24.56
CA GLU A 292 -6.91 6.87 24.35
C GLU A 292 -8.41 7.20 24.30
N THR A 293 -9.30 6.23 24.00
CA THR A 293 -10.75 6.48 23.98
C THR A 293 -11.41 6.38 25.35
N GLY A 294 -10.67 5.96 26.38
CA GLY A 294 -11.21 5.68 27.72
C GLY A 294 -12.10 4.43 27.81
N LEU A 295 -12.26 3.67 26.73
CA LEU A 295 -12.97 2.38 26.74
C LEU A 295 -12.24 1.32 27.56
N VAL A 296 -10.91 1.38 27.57
CA VAL A 296 -10.03 0.57 28.42
C VAL A 296 -9.14 1.54 29.17
N GLN A 297 -9.22 1.55 30.50
CA GLN A 297 -8.44 2.49 31.32
C GLN A 297 -6.93 2.17 31.24
N PRO A 298 -6.06 3.13 30.91
CA PRO A 298 -4.62 2.91 30.89
C PRO A 298 -4.11 2.42 32.25
N GLY A 299 -3.58 1.21 32.29
CA GLY A 299 -3.06 0.59 33.51
C GLY A 299 -4.06 -0.26 34.31
N SER A 300 -5.29 -0.47 33.82
CA SER A 300 -6.17 -1.52 34.36
C SER A 300 -5.60 -2.92 34.15
N ASP A 301 -6.10 -3.91 34.88
CA ASP A 301 -5.69 -5.31 34.72
C ASP A 301 -5.89 -5.80 33.27
N ASP A 302 -7.04 -5.51 32.65
CA ASP A 302 -7.31 -5.83 31.24
C ASP A 302 -6.29 -5.18 30.28
N HIS A 303 -5.97 -3.90 30.50
CA HIS A 303 -4.97 -3.18 29.71
C HIS A 303 -3.58 -3.82 29.85
N LEU A 304 -3.15 -4.07 31.08
CA LEU A 304 -1.86 -4.67 31.39
C LEU A 304 -1.77 -6.09 30.86
N GLN A 305 -2.83 -6.89 30.99
CA GLN A 305 -2.92 -8.26 30.47
C GLN A 305 -2.87 -8.29 28.94
N ALA A 306 -3.58 -7.38 28.25
CA ALA A 306 -3.53 -7.27 26.79
C ALA A 306 -2.11 -6.93 26.31
N VAL A 307 -1.49 -5.89 26.88
CA VAL A 307 -0.11 -5.48 26.54
C VAL A 307 0.90 -6.59 26.85
N GLN A 308 0.79 -7.26 28.01
CA GLN A 308 1.65 -8.39 28.36
C GLN A 308 1.47 -9.58 27.41
N THR A 309 0.24 -9.85 26.97
CA THR A 309 -0.06 -10.96 26.05
C THR A 309 0.60 -10.72 24.69
N VAL A 310 0.47 -9.52 24.12
CA VAL A 310 1.16 -9.18 22.87
C VAL A 310 2.68 -9.21 23.05
N LYS A 311 3.22 -8.71 24.17
CA LYS A 311 4.66 -8.82 24.50
C LYS A 311 5.17 -10.26 24.56
N LYS A 312 4.38 -11.21 25.11
CA LYS A 312 4.70 -12.64 25.10
C LYS A 312 4.74 -13.22 23.68
N MET A 313 3.85 -12.78 22.77
CA MET A 313 3.84 -13.25 21.38
C MET A 313 5.14 -12.93 20.63
N TYR A 314 5.78 -11.79 20.90
CA TYR A 314 7.12 -11.50 20.36
C TYR A 314 8.18 -12.49 20.85
N ALA A 315 8.21 -12.78 22.16
CA ALA A 315 9.20 -13.69 22.74
C ALA A 315 9.10 -15.12 22.17
N LEU A 316 7.87 -15.56 21.85
CA LEU A 316 7.63 -16.83 21.15
C LEU A 316 8.10 -16.78 19.69
N ALA A 317 7.80 -15.69 18.97
CA ALA A 317 8.14 -15.54 17.56
C ALA A 317 9.63 -15.23 17.30
N ALA A 318 10.36 -14.71 18.28
CA ALA A 318 11.82 -14.47 18.20
C ALA A 318 12.66 -15.74 18.42
N GLY A 319 12.01 -16.91 18.58
CA GLY A 319 12.66 -18.15 19.01
C GLY A 319 12.95 -18.12 20.50
N GLY A 320 11.97 -18.54 21.30
CA GLY A 320 12.20 -18.81 22.73
C GLY A 320 13.39 -19.76 22.92
N PRO A 321 14.12 -19.68 24.05
CA PRO A 321 15.35 -20.44 24.23
C PRO A 321 15.10 -21.93 24.00
N ARG A 322 15.72 -22.50 22.96
CA ARG A 322 15.73 -23.94 22.71
C ARG A 322 16.22 -24.60 24.00
N LYS A 323 15.32 -25.24 24.75
CA LYS A 323 15.70 -26.07 25.89
C LYS A 323 16.60 -27.17 25.34
N LYS A 324 17.92 -27.01 25.50
CA LYS A 324 18.87 -28.09 25.28
C LYS A 324 18.45 -29.21 26.21
N LYS A 325 17.89 -30.29 25.63
CA LYS A 325 17.85 -31.57 26.33
C LYS A 325 19.30 -31.90 26.66
N SER A 326 19.61 -32.00 27.94
CA SER A 326 20.93 -32.38 28.43
C SER A 326 21.17 -33.86 28.11
N GLY A 327 21.56 -34.15 26.88
CA GLY A 327 22.20 -35.41 26.51
C GLY A 327 23.58 -35.45 27.15
N MET A 328 23.81 -36.48 27.95
CA MET A 328 25.09 -36.74 28.61
C MET A 328 26.02 -37.53 27.67
N ALA A 329 27.33 -37.51 27.94
CA ALA A 329 28.45 -37.97 27.08
C ALA A 329 28.86 -37.00 25.94
N GLY A 330 30.14 -36.86 25.59
CA GLY A 330 31.38 -37.42 26.15
C GLY A 330 32.58 -36.57 25.71
N GLY A 331 33.70 -36.63 26.45
CA GLY A 331 34.79 -35.66 26.30
C GLY A 331 35.75 -35.88 25.13
N GLY A 332 36.38 -34.80 24.67
CA GLY A 332 37.50 -34.81 23.72
C GLY A 332 38.15 -33.43 23.57
N LYS A 333 39.45 -33.31 23.92
CA LYS A 333 40.34 -32.20 23.50
C LYS A 333 40.73 -32.44 22.01
N SER A 334 41.21 -31.52 21.18
CA SER A 334 41.74 -30.15 21.28
C SER A 334 41.40 -29.39 19.96
N SER A 335 41.90 -28.22 19.55
CA SER A 335 43.00 -27.32 19.97
C SER A 335 42.69 -25.87 19.52
N GLU A 336 43.65 -24.93 19.64
CA GLU A 336 43.57 -23.56 19.09
C GLU A 336 44.48 -23.37 17.86
N SER A 337 44.08 -22.51 16.93
CA SER A 337 45.02 -21.69 16.14
C SER A 337 44.38 -20.34 15.76
N LYS A 338 45.17 -19.27 15.79
CA LYS A 338 44.71 -17.89 15.61
C LYS A 338 44.69 -17.46 14.13
N THR A 339 43.53 -16.92 13.73
CA THR A 339 43.35 -15.56 13.20
C THR A 339 44.27 -15.04 12.08
N GLU A 340 43.67 -14.75 10.92
CA GLU A 340 44.01 -13.54 10.15
C GLU A 340 42.74 -12.89 9.55
N LYS A 341 42.80 -11.59 9.25
CA LYS A 341 41.64 -10.75 8.90
C LYS A 341 41.49 -10.59 7.38
N SER A 342 40.25 -10.59 6.90
CA SER A 342 39.85 -9.82 5.71
C SER A 342 38.43 -9.30 5.86
N GLU A 343 38.23 -7.98 5.76
CA GLU A 343 36.90 -7.36 5.82
C GLU A 343 36.13 -7.61 4.51
N ALA A 344 34.91 -8.16 4.61
CA ALA A 344 33.93 -8.16 3.53
C ALA A 344 32.52 -8.06 4.11
N THR A 345 31.88 -6.91 3.92
CA THR A 345 30.56 -6.59 4.48
C THR A 345 29.45 -7.35 3.73
N LYS A 346 29.24 -8.63 4.08
CA LYS A 346 28.06 -9.38 3.61
C LYS A 346 26.82 -9.00 4.42
N THR A 347 25.87 -8.36 3.75
CA THR A 347 24.49 -8.28 4.24
C THR A 347 23.83 -9.64 3.99
N ASN A 348 23.74 -10.48 5.02
CA ASN A 348 22.93 -11.70 4.93
C ASN A 348 21.47 -11.32 4.73
N TYR A 349 20.94 -11.67 3.57
CA TYR A 349 19.54 -12.03 3.43
C TYR A 349 19.49 -13.52 3.74
N ASP A 350 18.72 -13.91 4.74
CA ASP A 350 18.32 -15.31 4.88
C ASP A 350 17.23 -15.55 3.83
N ASP A 351 17.57 -16.36 2.83
CA ASP A 351 16.60 -16.92 1.89
C ASP A 351 15.83 -18.03 2.63
N ASP A 352 14.50 -17.97 2.59
CA ASP A 352 13.68 -19.16 2.83
C ASP A 352 13.69 -19.95 1.51
N GLU A 353 14.37 -21.10 1.51
CA GLU A 353 14.47 -22.03 0.38
C GLU A 353 13.09 -22.64 0.06
N GLU A 354 12.67 -22.61 -1.21
CA GLU A 354 11.74 -23.59 -1.78
C GLU A 354 12.49 -24.31 -2.92
N GLU A 355 12.55 -25.63 -2.85
CA GLU A 355 13.41 -26.49 -3.69
C GLU A 355 12.96 -26.48 -5.17
N GLU A 356 13.91 -26.33 -6.10
CA GLU A 356 13.70 -26.71 -7.49
C GLU A 356 13.82 -28.23 -7.66
N GLY A 357 12.85 -28.82 -8.37
CA GLY A 357 12.95 -30.16 -8.94
C GLY A 357 12.68 -30.11 -10.44
N GLY A 358 13.71 -30.22 -11.27
CA GLY A 358 13.60 -30.79 -12.61
C GLY A 358 13.55 -32.33 -12.53
N GLU A 359 13.32 -33.08 -13.59
CA GLU A 359 13.01 -32.79 -14.99
C GLU A 359 11.96 -33.81 -15.45
N ASP A 360 11.28 -33.59 -16.59
CA ASP A 360 11.16 -34.64 -17.62
C ASP A 360 10.55 -34.09 -18.92
N ASP A 361 11.06 -34.58 -20.05
CA ASP A 361 10.61 -34.28 -21.40
C ASP A 361 9.22 -34.89 -21.70
N ASP A 362 8.40 -34.19 -22.51
CA ASP A 362 7.73 -34.89 -23.61
C ASP A 362 7.58 -34.01 -24.86
N LYS A 363 7.84 -34.62 -26.02
CA LYS A 363 7.69 -34.04 -27.36
C LYS A 363 6.44 -34.61 -28.01
N SER A 364 5.48 -33.76 -28.35
CA SER A 364 4.54 -34.07 -29.42
C SER A 364 4.49 -32.99 -30.48
N GLN A 365 5.11 -33.30 -31.63
CA GLN A 365 4.82 -32.64 -32.89
C GLN A 365 3.52 -33.23 -33.47
N THR A 366 2.63 -32.38 -33.96
CA THR A 366 1.81 -32.70 -35.15
C THR A 366 1.57 -31.45 -35.97
N GLY A 367 1.89 -31.51 -37.28
CA GLY A 367 1.26 -30.65 -38.28
C GLY A 367 -0.22 -31.05 -38.46
N THR A 368 -1.03 -30.36 -39.26
CA THR A 368 -0.74 -30.08 -40.68
C THR A 368 -1.61 -28.90 -41.20
N GLN A 369 -1.24 -28.41 -42.38
CA GLN A 369 -1.78 -27.26 -43.13
C GLN A 369 -3.25 -27.37 -43.54
N THR A 370 -3.90 -26.21 -43.73
CA THR A 370 -4.41 -25.67 -45.04
C THR A 370 -5.08 -24.30 -44.75
N GLY A 371 -4.75 -23.20 -45.44
CA GLY A 371 -5.25 -22.79 -46.77
C GLY A 371 -6.67 -22.16 -46.67
N GLY A 372 -7.00 -20.95 -47.13
CA GLY A 372 -6.27 -19.86 -47.80
C GLY A 372 -7.29 -18.82 -48.33
N GLY A 373 -6.85 -17.58 -48.65
CA GLY A 373 -7.64 -16.62 -49.43
C GLY A 373 -8.34 -15.46 -48.66
N GLY A 374 -8.06 -14.22 -49.08
CA GLY A 374 -9.03 -13.11 -49.05
C GLY A 374 -9.52 -12.83 -50.48
N PRO A 375 -10.00 -11.61 -50.85
CA PRO A 375 -10.25 -10.44 -50.01
C PRO A 375 -11.56 -9.66 -50.37
N THR A 376 -11.72 -8.45 -49.80
CA THR A 376 -12.39 -7.23 -50.34
C THR A 376 -13.78 -6.77 -49.85
N LYS A 377 -13.85 -5.44 -49.57
CA LYS A 377 -14.88 -4.44 -49.94
C LYS A 377 -16.36 -4.70 -49.53
N LYS A 378 -17.05 -3.83 -48.77
CA LYS A 378 -17.47 -2.46 -49.19
C LYS A 378 -18.18 -1.71 -48.05
N SER A 379 -18.13 -0.38 -48.06
CA SER A 379 -19.08 0.51 -47.35
C SER A 379 -20.31 0.82 -48.23
N PRO A 380 -21.44 1.23 -47.62
CA PRO A 380 -21.97 2.60 -47.83
C PRO A 380 -22.40 3.25 -46.48
N GLY A 381 -22.71 4.55 -46.34
CA GLY A 381 -23.01 5.60 -47.34
C GLY A 381 -24.50 5.99 -47.31
N LYS A 382 -25.03 6.66 -46.28
CA LYS A 382 -25.17 8.14 -46.11
C LYS A 382 -26.55 8.69 -46.60
N LYS A 383 -27.11 9.69 -45.89
CA LYS A 383 -28.32 10.53 -46.20
C LYS A 383 -29.70 9.88 -45.92
N ASP A 384 -30.79 10.61 -45.61
CA ASP A 384 -31.01 12.04 -45.30
C ASP A 384 -32.38 12.28 -44.60
N LYS A 385 -32.55 13.47 -43.97
CA LYS A 385 -33.82 14.19 -43.65
C LYS A 385 -34.83 13.59 -42.65
N THR A 386 -35.78 14.30 -42.04
CA THR A 386 -36.03 15.69 -41.55
C THR A 386 -37.53 15.76 -41.22
N ILE A 387 -37.93 15.76 -39.94
CA ILE A 387 -39.21 16.28 -39.39
C ILE A 387 -38.88 16.67 -37.92
N GLY A 388 -39.30 17.78 -37.31
CA GLY A 388 -40.19 18.85 -37.77
C GLY A 388 -41.33 19.14 -36.77
N SER A 389 -41.05 19.78 -35.63
CA SER A 389 -42.07 20.38 -34.77
C SER A 389 -41.53 21.58 -33.95
N LYS A 390 -42.44 22.45 -33.52
CA LYS A 390 -42.19 23.78 -32.91
C LYS A 390 -42.54 23.81 -31.40
N GLU A 391 -42.35 25.00 -30.84
CA GLU A 391 -42.85 25.48 -29.54
C GLU A 391 -42.01 25.07 -28.30
N GLY A 392 -41.79 25.93 -27.29
CA GLY A 392 -42.21 27.33 -27.14
C GLY A 392 -41.24 28.09 -26.22
N ARG A 393 -41.02 29.38 -26.49
CA ARG A 393 -40.02 30.22 -25.80
C ARG A 393 -40.72 31.20 -24.85
N SER A 394 -40.72 30.95 -23.55
CA SER A 394 -41.16 31.94 -22.56
C SER A 394 -39.98 32.60 -21.86
N LYS A 395 -40.06 33.93 -21.72
CA LYS A 395 -39.09 34.76 -20.99
C LYS A 395 -39.59 34.96 -19.56
N LYS A 396 -38.68 35.05 -18.59
CA LYS A 396 -38.61 36.25 -17.72
C LYS A 396 -37.28 36.33 -16.97
N ARG A 397 -36.65 37.51 -17.06
CA ARG A 397 -35.70 38.01 -16.08
C ARG A 397 -36.50 38.67 -14.96
N LYS A 398 -36.06 38.52 -13.72
CA LYS A 398 -35.57 39.66 -12.94
C LYS A 398 -34.44 39.20 -12.05
#